data_AF-A0AAW6TZW9-F1
#
_entry.id   AF-A0AAW6TZW9-F1
#
_cell.length_a   1.000
_cell.length_b   1.000
_cell.length_c   1.000
_cell.angle_alpha   90.00
_cell.angle_beta   90.00
_cell.angle_gamma   90.00
#
_symmetry.space_group_name_H-M   'P 1'
#
loop_
_entity.id
_entity.type
_entity.pdbx_description
1 polymer ?
#
loop_
_entity_poly.entity_id
_entity_poly.type
_entity_poly.pdbx_seq_one_letter_code
_entity_poly.pdbx_strand_id
1 'polypeptide(L)'
;MTSQQLYQGLTATTMGRLISGFGERETSLHRDAVVDLDKMVRTCRVTFRPLPQGYRNQAVISLRGDLEQALRRSGVDVVPWERAAVPFRQKGFLPVVHRPFHLTMRAVHGGIHAVFDVERPVSPLRWLGIGVVESLYRLTCLLRPNVRQGSVSSIGRLSLWADDHVAKYLQDHSRTQIVTLTEFDSRLVDPDLPYERRIGLGLTILARLFSQIVIGVHAGRISVLNMNLTDSVVERDELDAFVRGCLVPKLFLPIVPLLPSQFDLGRYDPRTTDSARKLIDLSESLGRLGLLPGVEAVSGLLGRRSRRDMARAIMLGRTGVSFGFIAFIEPPRYVGPAEISAEQWRDLPPSPAYSPDEVRRDAQGRLYAKIQSNGVTVFRQVPDLWIASSRSGCDKAHLRLDRDVIRIGYNGHLCIERPEQASADDDFNPSYDIRVMVATALATVLYAPHLLAAGAPLFHFHGYPHRDWFAADEAFAGADNPAVPCGTMEAGVFNFQAMAQLAARHGPALKLACFVEPDHGANLLAGSIEYLVARLREGVERGQLTLGGGHLTSLRPA
;
A
#
# COMPACT_ATOMS: atom_id res chain seq x y z
N MET A 1 13.26 16.07 -20.51
CA MET A 1 13.74 15.48 -19.24
C MET A 1 13.26 16.41 -18.13
N THR A 2 12.42 15.93 -17.22
CA THR A 2 11.95 16.72 -16.07
C THR A 2 13.07 16.87 -15.05
N SER A 3 13.07 17.97 -14.27
CA SER A 3 14.14 18.30 -13.31
C SER A 3 14.42 17.20 -12.27
N GLN A 4 13.49 16.26 -12.07
CA GLN A 4 13.66 15.09 -11.18
C GLN A 4 14.72 14.08 -11.64
N GLN A 5 15.05 13.99 -12.94
CA GLN A 5 16.07 13.05 -13.43
C GLN A 5 17.52 13.47 -13.12
N LEU A 6 17.75 14.75 -12.83
CA LEU A 6 19.12 15.29 -12.70
C LEU A 6 19.79 14.97 -11.35
N TYR A 7 19.04 14.55 -10.32
CA TYR A 7 19.55 14.54 -8.94
C TYR A 7 19.85 13.15 -8.35
N GLN A 8 19.64 12.05 -9.08
CA GLN A 8 19.58 10.72 -8.46
C GLN A 8 20.58 9.73 -9.07
N GLY A 9 20.81 9.75 -10.39
CA GLY A 9 21.71 8.80 -11.06
C GLY A 9 21.12 7.41 -11.31
N LEU A 10 20.04 7.02 -10.62
CA LEU A 10 19.25 5.82 -10.91
C LEU A 10 17.87 6.18 -11.51
N THR A 11 17.42 5.40 -12.49
CA THR A 11 16.05 5.49 -13.03
C THR A 11 15.02 4.84 -12.12
N ALA A 12 13.75 5.25 -12.26
CA ALA A 12 12.62 4.62 -11.56
C ALA A 12 12.49 3.12 -11.88
N THR A 13 12.86 2.70 -13.09
CA THR A 13 12.92 1.29 -13.48
C THR A 13 13.93 0.53 -12.64
N THR A 14 15.16 1.02 -12.52
CA THR A 14 16.20 0.39 -11.69
C THR A 14 15.85 0.38 -10.22
N MET A 15 15.34 1.50 -9.67
CA MET A 15 14.84 1.54 -8.29
C MET A 15 13.72 0.53 -8.06
N GLY A 16 12.71 0.50 -8.93
CA GLY A 16 11.58 -0.42 -8.87
C GLY A 16 12.02 -1.88 -8.93
N ARG A 17 13.00 -2.19 -9.77
CA ARG A 17 13.59 -3.52 -9.91
C ARG A 17 14.34 -3.94 -8.63
N LEU A 18 15.16 -3.08 -8.04
CA LEU A 18 15.88 -3.33 -6.79
C LEU A 18 14.91 -3.69 -5.65
N ILE A 19 13.81 -2.95 -5.51
CA ILE A 19 12.84 -3.15 -4.42
C ILE A 19 11.73 -4.18 -4.75
N SER A 20 11.76 -4.77 -5.94
CA SER A 20 10.70 -5.67 -6.41
C SER A 20 10.72 -7.04 -5.72
N GLY A 21 11.87 -7.45 -5.16
CA GLY A 21 12.13 -8.81 -4.66
C GLY A 21 12.57 -9.81 -5.71
N PHE A 22 12.45 -9.50 -7.00
CA PHE A 22 12.97 -10.37 -8.04
C PHE A 22 14.47 -10.20 -8.27
N GLY A 23 15.01 -8.99 -8.02
CA GLY A 23 16.41 -8.69 -8.27
C GLY A 23 16.78 -9.02 -9.72
N GLU A 24 17.79 -9.85 -9.92
CA GLU A 24 18.20 -10.31 -11.25
C GLU A 24 17.41 -11.52 -11.79
N ARG A 25 16.46 -12.10 -11.03
CA ARG A 25 15.69 -13.28 -11.50
C ARG A 25 14.81 -12.89 -12.70
N GLU A 26 14.98 -13.56 -13.83
CA GLU A 26 14.07 -13.41 -14.97
C GLU A 26 12.67 -13.87 -14.59
N THR A 27 11.67 -13.00 -14.80
CA THR A 27 10.27 -13.33 -14.54
C THR A 27 9.34 -12.42 -15.32
N SER A 28 8.27 -13.00 -15.84
CA SER A 28 7.14 -12.26 -16.45
C SER A 28 6.24 -11.58 -15.41
N LEU A 29 6.46 -11.84 -14.12
CA LEU A 29 5.70 -11.24 -13.02
C LEU A 29 6.21 -9.85 -12.64
N HIS A 30 7.41 -9.48 -13.08
CA HIS A 30 7.94 -8.14 -12.85
C HIS A 30 7.25 -7.14 -13.77
N ARG A 31 6.87 -6.00 -13.19
CA ARG A 31 6.41 -4.81 -13.93
C ARG A 31 7.29 -3.63 -13.55
N ASP A 32 7.56 -2.76 -14.51
CA ASP A 32 8.23 -1.50 -14.22
C ASP A 32 7.32 -0.59 -13.38
N ALA A 33 7.95 0.18 -12.50
CA ALA A 33 7.25 1.22 -11.76
C ALA A 33 6.82 2.34 -12.71
N VAL A 34 5.55 2.74 -12.64
CA VAL A 34 5.04 3.89 -13.40
C VAL A 34 4.96 5.07 -12.44
N VAL A 35 5.93 5.98 -12.47
CA VAL A 35 5.95 7.17 -11.58
C VAL A 35 5.45 8.44 -12.26
N ASP A 36 5.27 8.41 -13.59
CA ASP A 36 4.73 9.53 -14.38
C ASP A 36 3.19 9.55 -14.30
N LEU A 37 2.65 10.61 -13.71
CA LEU A 37 1.21 10.82 -13.55
C LEU A 37 0.48 10.86 -14.90
N ASP A 38 1.05 11.50 -15.91
CA ASP A 38 0.41 11.62 -17.23
C ASP A 38 0.36 10.27 -17.94
N LYS A 39 1.35 9.41 -17.67
CA LYS A 39 1.33 8.01 -18.12
C LYS A 39 0.25 7.21 -17.39
N MET A 40 0.11 7.35 -16.07
CA MET A 40 -0.98 6.71 -15.31
C MET A 40 -2.34 7.11 -15.86
N VAL A 41 -2.56 8.42 -16.08
CA VAL A 41 -3.83 8.98 -16.57
C VAL A 41 -4.20 8.46 -17.96
N ARG A 42 -3.28 8.54 -18.93
CA ARG A 42 -3.54 8.09 -20.31
C ARG A 42 -3.76 6.58 -20.44
N THR A 43 -3.22 5.80 -19.50
CA THR A 43 -3.33 4.33 -19.52
C THR A 43 -4.52 3.85 -18.67
N CYS A 44 -5.01 4.66 -17.75
CA CYS A 44 -6.13 4.31 -16.88
C CYS A 44 -7.41 4.15 -17.72
N ARG A 45 -8.12 3.04 -17.46
CA ARG A 45 -9.36 2.65 -18.14
C ARG A 45 -10.39 2.29 -17.09
N VAL A 46 -11.56 2.91 -17.16
CA VAL A 46 -12.61 2.73 -16.16
C VAL A 46 -13.96 2.53 -16.84
N THR A 47 -14.93 2.00 -16.11
CA THR A 47 -16.30 1.89 -16.61
C THR A 47 -17.30 2.18 -15.49
N PHE A 48 -18.49 2.60 -15.88
CA PHE A 48 -19.58 2.91 -14.97
C PHE A 48 -20.71 1.91 -15.15
N ARG A 49 -21.03 1.13 -14.12
CA ARG A 49 -22.11 0.14 -14.16
C ARG A 49 -23.47 0.84 -14.25
N PRO A 50 -24.41 0.42 -15.11
CA PRO A 50 -25.73 1.06 -15.23
C PRO A 50 -26.45 1.14 -13.89
N LEU A 51 -27.12 2.27 -13.64
CA LEU A 51 -27.90 2.48 -12.42
C LEU A 51 -29.01 1.42 -12.29
N PRO A 52 -29.34 0.97 -11.07
CA PRO A 52 -30.50 0.10 -10.87
C PRO A 52 -31.79 0.83 -11.29
N GLN A 53 -32.76 0.05 -11.76
CA GLN A 53 -34.06 0.60 -12.16
C GLN A 53 -34.70 1.35 -10.99
N GLY A 54 -35.12 2.60 -11.23
CA GLY A 54 -35.75 3.43 -10.21
C GLY A 54 -34.80 3.98 -9.15
N TYR A 55 -33.48 4.05 -9.39
CA TYR A 55 -32.56 4.76 -8.51
C TYR A 55 -32.90 6.26 -8.44
N ARG A 56 -33.10 6.80 -7.23
CA ARG A 56 -33.63 8.17 -7.02
C ARG A 56 -32.67 9.12 -6.31
N ASN A 57 -31.51 8.65 -5.85
CA ASN A 57 -30.57 9.49 -5.11
C ASN A 57 -29.89 10.51 -6.06
N GLN A 58 -30.40 11.75 -6.05
CA GLN A 58 -29.94 12.80 -6.96
C GLN A 58 -28.52 13.27 -6.67
N ALA A 59 -28.09 13.27 -5.40
CA ALA A 59 -26.74 13.64 -5.02
C ALA A 59 -25.72 12.68 -5.64
N VAL A 60 -25.97 11.37 -5.52
CA VAL A 60 -25.12 10.33 -6.12
C VAL A 60 -25.18 10.35 -7.65
N ILE A 61 -26.35 10.58 -8.24
CA ILE A 61 -26.49 10.70 -9.71
C ILE A 61 -25.67 11.89 -10.24
N SER A 62 -25.75 13.05 -9.59
CA SER A 62 -24.98 14.24 -9.98
C SER A 62 -23.48 13.98 -9.84
N LEU A 63 -23.04 13.48 -8.69
CA LEU A 63 -21.63 13.14 -8.44
C LEU A 63 -21.09 12.20 -9.51
N ARG A 64 -21.86 11.17 -9.86
CA ARG A 64 -21.48 10.20 -10.89
C ARG A 64 -21.24 10.89 -12.23
N GLY A 65 -22.11 11.81 -12.63
CA GLY A 65 -21.96 12.58 -13.86
C GLY A 65 -20.73 13.49 -13.83
N ASP A 66 -20.51 14.19 -12.72
CA ASP A 66 -19.34 15.06 -12.54
C ASP A 66 -18.03 14.26 -12.59
N LEU A 67 -17.97 13.12 -11.89
CA LEU A 67 -16.81 12.23 -11.88
C LEU A 67 -16.51 11.67 -13.26
N GLU A 68 -17.53 11.22 -14.00
CA GLU A 68 -17.36 10.74 -15.37
C GLU A 68 -16.77 11.83 -16.26
N GLN A 69 -17.26 13.07 -16.16
CA GLN A 69 -16.73 14.20 -16.93
C GLN A 69 -15.31 14.57 -16.49
N ALA A 70 -15.02 14.63 -15.20
CA ALA A 70 -13.70 14.93 -14.66
C ALA A 70 -12.65 13.89 -15.09
N LEU A 71 -13.00 12.59 -15.09
CA LEU A 71 -12.16 11.51 -15.60
C LEU A 71 -11.86 11.69 -17.10
N ARG A 72 -12.89 11.98 -17.90
CA ARG A 72 -12.73 12.23 -19.35
C ARG A 72 -11.86 13.47 -19.62
N ARG A 73 -12.10 14.58 -18.93
CA ARG A 73 -11.31 15.82 -19.04
C ARG A 73 -9.86 15.62 -18.64
N SER A 74 -9.61 14.76 -17.66
CA SER A 74 -8.25 14.40 -17.25
C SER A 74 -7.51 13.57 -18.31
N GLY A 75 -8.23 12.89 -19.21
CA GLY A 75 -7.66 12.03 -20.25
C GLY A 75 -7.74 10.52 -19.97
N VAL A 76 -8.58 10.11 -19.00
CA VAL A 76 -8.85 8.71 -18.69
C VAL A 76 -9.79 8.10 -19.73
N ASP A 77 -9.54 6.85 -20.15
CA ASP A 77 -10.45 6.11 -21.04
C ASP A 77 -11.67 5.61 -20.26
N VAL A 78 -12.78 6.35 -20.33
CA VAL A 78 -14.07 5.93 -19.76
C VAL A 78 -14.83 5.08 -20.78
N VAL A 79 -14.70 3.77 -20.63
CA VAL A 79 -15.26 2.75 -21.52
C VAL A 79 -16.74 2.51 -21.21
N PRO A 80 -17.65 2.57 -22.21
CA PRO A 80 -19.05 2.22 -22.03
C PRO A 80 -19.22 0.79 -21.48
N TRP A 81 -20.20 0.59 -20.59
CA TRP A 81 -20.43 -0.69 -19.91
C TRP A 81 -20.61 -1.85 -20.89
N GLU A 82 -21.28 -1.61 -22.01
CA GLU A 82 -21.58 -2.62 -23.04
C GLU A 82 -20.31 -3.13 -23.72
N ARG A 83 -19.27 -2.29 -23.80
CA ARG A 83 -17.95 -2.66 -24.35
C ARG A 83 -17.06 -3.28 -23.28
N ALA A 84 -17.15 -2.79 -22.04
CA ALA A 84 -16.38 -3.30 -20.91
C ALA A 84 -16.84 -4.71 -20.46
N ALA A 85 -18.15 -4.95 -20.41
CA ALA A 85 -18.73 -6.20 -19.94
C ALA A 85 -18.93 -7.20 -21.09
N VAL A 86 -17.97 -8.10 -21.28
CA VAL A 86 -17.96 -9.09 -22.37
C VAL A 86 -18.55 -10.43 -21.91
N PRO A 87 -19.06 -11.27 -22.84
CA PRO A 87 -19.46 -12.64 -22.50
C PRO A 87 -18.31 -13.41 -21.84
N PHE A 88 -18.58 -13.96 -20.67
CA PHE A 88 -17.64 -14.71 -19.87
C PHE A 88 -18.29 -16.02 -19.44
N ARG A 89 -17.66 -17.13 -19.82
CA ARG A 89 -18.16 -18.47 -19.50
C ARG A 89 -17.61 -18.91 -18.15
N GLN A 90 -18.44 -18.82 -17.13
CA GLN A 90 -18.07 -19.20 -15.78
C GLN A 90 -18.30 -20.71 -15.58
N LYS A 91 -17.27 -21.41 -15.09
CA LYS A 91 -17.39 -22.81 -14.65
C LYS A 91 -17.80 -22.84 -13.17
N GLY A 92 -18.94 -23.42 -12.85
CA GLY A 92 -19.44 -23.66 -11.50
C GLY A 92 -19.49 -25.15 -11.15
N PHE A 93 -19.76 -25.45 -9.89
CA PHE A 93 -19.89 -26.82 -9.38
C PHE A 93 -21.10 -26.92 -8.46
N LEU A 94 -21.99 -27.89 -8.71
CA LEU A 94 -23.09 -28.19 -7.81
C LEU A 94 -22.59 -29.13 -6.69
N PRO A 95 -22.54 -28.68 -5.42
CA PRO A 95 -21.89 -29.42 -4.35
C PRO A 95 -22.55 -30.76 -4.06
N VAL A 96 -23.87 -30.86 -4.19
CA VAL A 96 -24.65 -32.08 -3.88
C VAL A 96 -24.53 -33.16 -4.96
N VAL A 97 -24.44 -32.78 -6.23
CA VAL A 97 -24.51 -33.71 -7.37
C VAL A 97 -23.15 -33.90 -8.05
N HIS A 98 -22.14 -33.17 -7.59
CA HIS A 98 -20.78 -33.14 -8.14
C HIS A 98 -20.68 -32.89 -9.65
N ARG A 99 -21.69 -32.24 -10.24
CA ARG A 99 -21.70 -31.91 -11.66
C ARG A 99 -21.15 -30.50 -11.91
N PRO A 100 -20.21 -30.34 -12.86
CA PRO A 100 -19.85 -29.02 -13.34
C PRO A 100 -21.03 -28.40 -14.09
N PHE A 101 -21.25 -27.11 -13.93
CA PHE A 101 -22.18 -26.35 -14.76
C PHE A 101 -21.47 -25.15 -15.38
N HIS A 102 -21.98 -24.71 -16.53
CA HIS A 102 -21.48 -23.53 -17.20
C HIS A 102 -22.54 -22.45 -17.16
N LEU A 103 -22.20 -21.30 -16.57
CA LEU A 103 -23.04 -20.12 -16.59
C LEU A 103 -22.36 -19.09 -17.49
N THR A 104 -23.00 -18.76 -18.61
CA THR A 104 -22.56 -17.64 -19.43
C THR A 104 -23.15 -16.37 -18.82
N MET A 105 -22.28 -15.47 -18.40
CA MET A 105 -22.66 -14.15 -17.90
C MET A 105 -21.83 -13.07 -18.59
N ARG A 106 -22.24 -11.81 -18.47
CA ARG A 106 -21.38 -10.69 -18.89
C ARG A 106 -20.49 -10.30 -17.72
N ALA A 107 -19.19 -10.19 -17.95
CA ALA A 107 -18.23 -9.76 -16.94
C ALA A 107 -17.28 -8.73 -17.55
N VAL A 108 -16.92 -7.73 -16.74
CA VAL A 108 -15.94 -6.70 -17.04
C VAL A 108 -14.59 -7.37 -17.29
N HIS A 109 -14.02 -7.12 -18.47
CA HIS A 109 -12.76 -7.72 -18.85
C HIS A 109 -11.58 -7.15 -18.05
N GLY A 110 -10.53 -7.95 -17.84
CA GLY A 110 -9.38 -7.58 -17.00
C GLY A 110 -8.48 -6.44 -17.51
N GLY A 111 -8.89 -5.73 -18.57
CA GLY A 111 -8.22 -4.51 -19.06
C GLY A 111 -8.86 -3.23 -18.53
N ILE A 112 -9.91 -3.33 -17.72
CA ILE A 112 -10.52 -2.23 -16.99
C ILE A 112 -9.93 -2.19 -15.58
N HIS A 113 -9.40 -1.03 -15.18
CA HIS A 113 -8.73 -0.83 -13.90
C HIS A 113 -9.74 -0.64 -12.77
N ALA A 114 -10.89 0.00 -13.06
CA ALA A 114 -11.92 0.22 -12.05
C ALA A 114 -13.35 0.21 -12.62
N VAL A 115 -14.29 -0.27 -11.80
CA VAL A 115 -15.73 -0.19 -12.04
C VAL A 115 -16.36 0.71 -10.99
N PHE A 116 -17.02 1.77 -11.45
CA PHE A 116 -17.86 2.62 -10.61
C PHE A 116 -19.28 2.04 -10.53
N ASP A 117 -19.74 1.76 -9.32
CA ASP A 117 -21.13 1.36 -9.01
C ASP A 117 -21.72 2.30 -7.96
N VAL A 118 -23.01 2.14 -7.65
CA VAL A 118 -23.70 2.86 -6.59
C VAL A 118 -24.11 1.90 -5.47
N GLU A 119 -24.34 2.40 -4.27
CA GLU A 119 -24.97 1.58 -3.22
C GLU A 119 -26.39 1.15 -3.67
N ARG A 120 -26.60 -0.16 -3.79
CA ARG A 120 -27.86 -0.74 -4.28
C ARG A 120 -28.72 -1.21 -3.11
N PRO A 121 -29.99 -0.76 -3.01
CA PRO A 121 -30.89 -1.25 -1.97
C PRO A 121 -31.17 -2.74 -2.19
N VAL A 122 -31.20 -3.50 -1.10
CA VAL A 122 -31.51 -4.94 -1.13
C VAL A 122 -33.02 -5.10 -1.00
N SER A 123 -33.66 -5.69 -2.01
CA SER A 123 -35.10 -6.01 -1.92
C SER A 123 -35.35 -7.19 -0.96
N PRO A 124 -36.56 -7.32 -0.37
CA PRO A 124 -36.87 -8.42 0.54
C PRO A 124 -36.65 -9.81 -0.08
N LEU A 125 -37.00 -9.97 -1.37
CA LEU A 125 -36.76 -11.21 -2.12
C LEU A 125 -35.26 -11.53 -2.25
N ARG A 126 -34.42 -10.51 -2.48
CA ARG A 126 -32.96 -10.69 -2.51
C ARG A 126 -32.40 -11.01 -1.14
N TRP A 127 -32.94 -10.42 -0.08
CA TRP A 127 -32.53 -10.71 1.29
C TRP A 127 -32.76 -12.20 1.63
N LEU A 128 -33.94 -12.74 1.30
CA LEU A 128 -34.23 -14.17 1.40
C LEU A 128 -33.25 -15.01 0.56
N GLY A 129 -33.03 -14.62 -0.70
CA GLY A 129 -32.07 -15.27 -1.58
C GLY A 129 -30.66 -15.34 -0.95
N ILE A 130 -30.16 -14.23 -0.42
CA ILE A 130 -28.88 -14.14 0.28
C ILE A 130 -28.83 -15.12 1.47
N GLY A 131 -29.91 -15.24 2.24
CA GLY A 131 -30.01 -16.21 3.34
C GLY A 131 -29.89 -17.66 2.89
N VAL A 132 -30.55 -18.03 1.79
CA VAL A 132 -30.46 -19.37 1.18
C VAL A 132 -29.04 -19.65 0.70
N VAL A 133 -28.43 -18.71 -0.02
CA VAL A 133 -27.07 -18.85 -0.55
C VAL A 133 -26.05 -19.00 0.57
N GLU A 134 -26.16 -18.18 1.61
CA GLU A 134 -25.26 -18.25 2.76
C GLU A 134 -25.39 -19.59 3.49
N SER A 135 -26.61 -20.12 3.61
CA SER A 135 -26.86 -21.45 4.19
C SER A 135 -26.25 -22.56 3.35
N LEU A 136 -26.42 -22.51 2.02
CA LEU A 136 -25.81 -23.47 1.09
C LEU A 136 -24.27 -23.39 1.13
N TYR A 137 -23.71 -22.18 1.20
CA TYR A 137 -22.27 -21.98 1.34
C TYR A 137 -21.73 -22.57 2.64
N ARG A 138 -22.43 -22.37 3.77
CA ARG A 138 -22.07 -22.97 5.05
C ARG A 138 -22.10 -24.49 4.99
N LEU A 139 -23.15 -25.08 4.42
CA LEU A 139 -23.25 -26.53 4.21
C LEU A 139 -22.11 -27.05 3.33
N THR A 140 -21.81 -26.36 2.24
CA THR A 140 -20.70 -26.71 1.35
C THR A 140 -19.36 -26.67 2.08
N CYS A 141 -19.14 -25.67 2.94
CA CYS A 141 -17.93 -25.58 3.75
C CYS A 141 -17.84 -26.62 4.86
N LEU A 142 -18.97 -27.15 5.34
CA LEU A 142 -18.98 -28.28 6.29
C LEU A 142 -18.59 -29.57 5.58
N LEU A 143 -19.13 -29.79 4.37
CA LEU A 143 -18.84 -30.98 3.57
C LEU A 143 -17.45 -30.95 2.90
N ARG A 144 -16.92 -29.76 2.61
CA ARG A 144 -15.63 -29.54 1.94
C ARG A 144 -14.89 -28.35 2.56
N PRO A 145 -14.13 -28.56 3.65
CA PRO A 145 -13.42 -27.48 4.34
C PRO A 145 -12.48 -26.67 3.43
N ASN A 146 -11.85 -27.33 2.44
CA ASN A 146 -10.89 -26.73 1.51
C ASN A 146 -11.49 -25.60 0.64
N VAL A 147 -12.82 -25.53 0.51
CA VAL A 147 -13.50 -24.44 -0.22
C VAL A 147 -13.19 -23.07 0.39
N ARG A 148 -12.92 -23.00 1.71
CA ARG A 148 -12.57 -21.76 2.41
C ARG A 148 -11.19 -21.21 2.05
N GLN A 149 -10.30 -22.07 1.56
CA GLN A 149 -8.97 -21.69 1.07
C GLN A 149 -9.00 -21.37 -0.44
N GLY A 150 -10.18 -21.37 -1.04
CA GLY A 150 -10.36 -21.05 -2.44
C GLY A 150 -10.11 -19.57 -2.77
N SER A 151 -9.91 -19.28 -4.05
CA SER A 151 -9.79 -17.91 -4.53
C SER A 151 -11.09 -17.12 -4.32
N VAL A 152 -10.98 -15.78 -4.33
CA VAL A 152 -12.13 -14.86 -4.26
C VAL A 152 -13.20 -15.22 -5.30
N SER A 153 -12.77 -15.60 -6.50
CA SER A 153 -13.69 -15.99 -7.57
C SER A 153 -14.34 -17.35 -7.33
N SER A 154 -13.69 -18.30 -6.64
CA SER A 154 -14.30 -19.59 -6.31
C SER A 154 -15.33 -19.45 -5.18
N ILE A 155 -15.03 -18.65 -4.16
CA ILE A 155 -15.96 -18.34 -3.07
C ILE A 155 -17.13 -17.51 -3.61
N GLY A 156 -16.83 -16.52 -4.45
CA GLY A 156 -17.83 -15.68 -5.11
C GLY A 156 -18.81 -16.47 -5.97
N ARG A 157 -18.34 -17.50 -6.70
CA ARG A 157 -19.21 -18.41 -7.48
C ARG A 157 -20.28 -19.08 -6.63
N LEU A 158 -19.95 -19.46 -5.40
CA LEU A 158 -20.87 -20.16 -4.50
C LEU A 158 -21.79 -19.20 -3.75
N SER A 159 -21.38 -17.95 -3.57
CA SER A 159 -21.97 -17.04 -2.57
C SER A 159 -22.56 -15.72 -3.10
N LEU A 160 -22.23 -15.32 -4.32
CA LEU A 160 -22.64 -14.02 -4.89
C LEU A 160 -23.76 -14.10 -5.91
N TRP A 161 -24.24 -15.29 -6.29
CA TRP A 161 -25.22 -15.39 -7.39
C TRP A 161 -26.56 -14.72 -7.07
N ALA A 162 -26.98 -14.70 -5.80
CA ALA A 162 -28.15 -13.97 -5.30
C ALA A 162 -27.84 -12.52 -4.90
N ASP A 163 -26.58 -12.11 -4.91
CA ASP A 163 -26.16 -10.74 -4.64
C ASP A 163 -26.16 -9.96 -5.96
N ASP A 164 -26.58 -8.69 -5.92
CA ASP A 164 -26.50 -7.77 -7.07
C ASP A 164 -25.22 -6.94 -7.01
N HIS A 165 -24.18 -7.53 -6.43
CA HIS A 165 -22.91 -6.88 -6.19
C HIS A 165 -22.03 -6.90 -7.43
N VAL A 166 -21.31 -5.80 -7.69
CA VAL A 166 -20.43 -5.66 -8.85
C VAL A 166 -19.33 -6.72 -8.91
N ALA A 167 -18.88 -7.23 -7.76
CA ALA A 167 -17.92 -8.34 -7.68
C ALA A 167 -18.35 -9.58 -8.48
N LYS A 168 -19.66 -9.81 -8.69
CA LYS A 168 -20.15 -10.90 -9.55
C LYS A 168 -19.78 -10.73 -11.02
N TYR A 169 -19.58 -9.49 -11.46
CA TYR A 169 -19.41 -9.09 -12.84
C TYR A 169 -17.94 -8.80 -13.20
N LEU A 170 -16.96 -9.25 -12.41
CA LEU A 170 -15.55 -9.03 -12.73
C LEU A 170 -14.90 -10.33 -13.17
N GLN A 171 -14.08 -10.30 -14.24
CA GLN A 171 -13.25 -11.44 -14.63
C GLN A 171 -12.08 -11.66 -13.68
N ASP A 172 -11.48 -10.57 -13.19
CA ASP A 172 -10.28 -10.60 -12.34
C ASP A 172 -10.39 -9.57 -11.20
N HIS A 173 -10.54 -10.06 -9.96
CA HIS A 173 -10.63 -9.23 -8.76
C HIS A 173 -9.28 -8.64 -8.31
N SER A 174 -8.17 -9.11 -8.87
CA SER A 174 -6.82 -8.59 -8.56
C SER A 174 -6.43 -7.39 -9.43
N ARG A 175 -7.10 -7.21 -10.57
CA ARG A 175 -6.79 -6.15 -11.55
C ARG A 175 -7.86 -5.06 -11.64
N THR A 176 -9.12 -5.41 -11.37
CA THR A 176 -10.23 -4.47 -11.46
C THR A 176 -10.75 -4.10 -10.07
N GLN A 177 -10.59 -2.84 -9.70
CA GLN A 177 -11.05 -2.29 -8.44
C GLN A 177 -12.53 -1.92 -8.50
N ILE A 178 -13.19 -1.95 -7.34
CA ILE A 178 -14.56 -1.56 -7.15
C ILE A 178 -14.59 -0.21 -6.44
N VAL A 179 -15.22 0.76 -7.10
CA VAL A 179 -15.50 2.09 -6.55
C VAL A 179 -17.01 2.21 -6.33
N THR A 180 -17.44 2.40 -5.09
CA THR A 180 -18.87 2.58 -4.78
C THR A 180 -19.16 4.03 -4.45
N LEU A 181 -20.13 4.60 -5.17
CA LEU A 181 -20.66 5.94 -4.90
C LEU A 181 -21.86 5.84 -3.95
N THR A 182 -21.85 6.65 -2.89
CA THR A 182 -22.94 6.67 -1.90
C THR A 182 -23.15 8.07 -1.31
N GLU A 183 -24.20 8.24 -0.51
CA GLU A 183 -24.33 9.43 0.33
C GLU A 183 -23.29 9.37 1.45
N PHE A 184 -22.67 10.52 1.72
CA PHE A 184 -21.62 10.63 2.71
C PHE A 184 -22.17 10.38 4.12
N ASP A 185 -21.49 9.55 4.93
CA ASP A 185 -21.78 9.46 6.36
C ASP A 185 -21.23 10.73 7.03
N SER A 186 -22.10 11.62 7.50
CA SER A 186 -21.70 12.91 8.07
C SER A 186 -20.72 12.79 9.23
N ARG A 187 -20.67 11.64 9.90
CA ARG A 187 -19.71 11.37 10.98
C ARG A 187 -18.27 11.20 10.47
N LEU A 188 -18.06 10.80 9.21
CA LEU A 188 -16.72 10.68 8.64
C LEU A 188 -16.05 12.03 8.34
N VAL A 189 -16.84 13.09 8.18
CA VAL A 189 -16.38 14.48 7.96
C VAL A 189 -16.46 15.32 9.23
N ASP A 190 -16.99 14.77 10.32
CA ASP A 190 -17.08 15.45 11.59
C ASP A 190 -15.67 15.72 12.14
N PRO A 191 -15.21 16.97 12.23
CA PRO A 191 -13.86 17.29 12.71
C PRO A 191 -13.66 16.87 14.17
N ASP A 192 -14.72 16.76 14.96
CA ASP A 192 -14.66 16.41 16.38
C ASP A 192 -14.66 14.89 16.60
N LEU A 193 -14.91 14.08 15.56
CA LEU A 193 -14.83 12.63 15.66
C LEU A 193 -13.36 12.20 15.79
N PRO A 194 -12.97 11.53 16.91
CA PRO A 194 -11.61 11.03 17.10
C PRO A 194 -11.20 10.11 15.96
N TYR A 195 -9.96 10.24 15.50
CA TYR A 195 -9.45 9.52 14.34
C TYR A 195 -9.63 7.99 14.45
N GLU A 196 -9.42 7.40 15.62
CA GLU A 196 -9.64 5.96 15.84
C GLU A 196 -11.10 5.53 15.58
N ARG A 197 -12.07 6.35 16.02
CA ARG A 197 -13.49 6.06 15.75
C ARG A 197 -13.83 6.24 14.27
N ARG A 198 -13.20 7.22 13.62
CA ARG A 198 -13.31 7.45 12.18
C ARG A 198 -12.79 6.25 11.38
N ILE A 199 -11.66 5.68 11.81
CA ILE A 199 -11.09 4.46 11.24
C ILE A 199 -12.12 3.33 11.27
N GLY A 200 -12.68 3.03 12.44
CA GLY A 200 -13.63 1.93 12.59
C GLY A 200 -14.91 2.11 11.79
N LEU A 201 -15.41 3.34 11.70
CA LEU A 201 -16.54 3.67 10.85
C LEU A 201 -16.21 3.44 9.37
N GLY A 202 -15.05 3.91 8.92
CA GLY A 202 -14.55 3.75 7.56
C GLY A 202 -14.39 2.28 7.17
N LEU A 203 -13.73 1.49 8.02
CA LEU A 203 -13.56 0.05 7.80
C LEU A 203 -14.92 -0.67 7.76
N THR A 204 -15.87 -0.28 8.61
CA THR A 204 -17.22 -0.83 8.61
C THR A 204 -17.94 -0.56 7.28
N ILE A 205 -17.82 0.66 6.73
CA ILE A 205 -18.43 1.03 5.45
C ILE A 205 -17.79 0.25 4.29
N LEU A 206 -16.46 0.20 4.22
CA LEU A 206 -15.73 -0.57 3.20
C LEU A 206 -16.10 -2.06 3.25
N ALA A 207 -16.16 -2.64 4.45
CA ALA A 207 -16.56 -4.03 4.67
C ALA A 207 -18.02 -4.28 4.25
N ARG A 208 -18.95 -3.40 4.64
CA ARG A 208 -20.37 -3.49 4.29
C ARG A 208 -20.58 -3.46 2.78
N LEU A 209 -19.92 -2.53 2.10
CA LEU A 209 -20.01 -2.29 0.67
C LEU A 209 -19.08 -3.19 -0.15
N PHE A 210 -18.22 -3.98 0.50
CA PHE A 210 -17.27 -4.90 -0.13
C PHE A 210 -16.53 -4.27 -1.33
N SER A 211 -16.07 -3.02 -1.13
CA SER A 211 -15.47 -2.15 -2.14
C SER A 211 -14.08 -1.70 -1.68
N GLN A 212 -13.14 -1.52 -2.61
CA GLN A 212 -11.80 -1.03 -2.29
C GLN A 212 -11.79 0.49 -2.06
N ILE A 213 -12.65 1.21 -2.79
CA ILE A 213 -12.81 2.65 -2.67
C ILE A 213 -14.30 2.97 -2.55
N VAL A 214 -14.65 3.87 -1.65
CA VAL A 214 -15.98 4.45 -1.50
C VAL A 214 -15.83 5.96 -1.65
N ILE A 215 -16.63 6.55 -2.53
CA ILE A 215 -16.70 8.01 -2.69
C ILE A 215 -18.08 8.44 -2.24
N GLY A 216 -18.14 9.20 -1.15
CA GLY A 216 -19.39 9.72 -0.64
C GLY A 216 -19.62 11.17 -1.05
N VAL A 217 -20.88 11.60 -1.12
CA VAL A 217 -21.28 13.00 -1.34
C VAL A 217 -22.30 13.48 -0.33
N HIS A 218 -22.10 14.69 0.20
CA HIS A 218 -23.07 15.39 1.04
C HIS A 218 -22.91 16.90 0.93
N ALA A 219 -24.02 17.63 0.73
CA ALA A 219 -24.04 19.09 0.61
C ALA A 219 -23.02 19.67 -0.42
N GLY A 220 -22.71 18.93 -1.49
CA GLY A 220 -21.75 19.34 -2.52
C GLY A 220 -20.30 18.96 -2.24
N ARG A 221 -19.98 18.48 -1.03
CA ARG A 221 -18.66 17.97 -0.66
C ARG A 221 -18.51 16.51 -1.03
N ILE A 222 -17.29 16.14 -1.41
CA ILE A 222 -16.90 14.80 -1.80
C ILE A 222 -15.83 14.33 -0.82
N SER A 223 -15.88 13.07 -0.40
CA SER A 223 -14.74 12.48 0.32
C SER A 223 -14.57 11.02 -0.05
N VAL A 224 -13.30 10.60 0.02
CA VAL A 224 -12.86 9.30 -0.45
C VAL A 224 -12.35 8.48 0.69
N LEU A 225 -13.00 7.34 0.85
CA LEU A 225 -12.69 6.33 1.83
C LEU A 225 -12.07 5.13 1.10
N ASN A 226 -10.89 4.73 1.53
CA ASN A 226 -10.16 3.57 1.02
C ASN A 226 -9.40 2.90 2.19
N MET A 227 -8.60 1.88 1.91
CA MET A 227 -7.83 1.19 2.95
C MET A 227 -6.72 2.05 3.62
N ASN A 228 -6.34 3.18 3.03
CA ASN A 228 -5.46 4.15 3.67
C ASN A 228 -6.21 5.01 4.72
N LEU A 229 -7.55 4.94 4.73
CA LEU A 229 -8.45 5.68 5.62
C LEU A 229 -8.22 7.19 5.60
N THR A 230 -8.09 7.69 4.38
CA THR A 230 -8.01 9.10 4.07
C THR A 230 -9.27 9.83 4.51
N ASP A 231 -9.09 10.94 5.20
CA ASP A 231 -10.11 11.88 5.64
C ASP A 231 -10.22 13.09 4.70
N SER A 232 -9.61 13.01 3.51
CA SER A 232 -9.61 14.09 2.51
C SER A 232 -11.05 14.42 2.09
N VAL A 233 -11.42 15.67 2.31
CA VAL A 233 -12.69 16.27 1.87
C VAL A 233 -12.35 17.25 0.77
N VAL A 234 -13.08 17.15 -0.33
CA VAL A 234 -12.81 17.88 -1.56
C VAL A 234 -14.09 18.64 -1.94
N GLU A 235 -13.93 19.92 -2.23
CA GLU A 235 -15.02 20.72 -2.77
C GLU A 235 -15.23 20.43 -4.26
N ARG A 236 -16.41 20.72 -4.79
CA ARG A 236 -16.77 20.29 -6.16
C ARG A 236 -15.91 20.94 -7.25
N ASP A 237 -15.37 22.13 -7.01
CA ASP A 237 -14.45 22.85 -7.88
C ASP A 237 -13.03 22.27 -7.90
N GLU A 238 -12.63 21.56 -6.83
CA GLU A 238 -11.34 20.86 -6.74
C GLU A 238 -11.37 19.45 -7.37
N LEU A 239 -12.53 19.02 -7.88
CA LEU A 239 -12.76 17.65 -8.36
C LEU A 239 -11.76 17.21 -9.45
N ASP A 240 -11.39 18.09 -10.38
CA ASP A 240 -10.46 17.74 -11.46
C ASP A 240 -9.04 17.48 -10.92
N ALA A 241 -8.57 18.32 -9.98
CA ALA A 241 -7.29 18.14 -9.32
C ALA A 241 -7.28 16.87 -8.47
N PHE A 242 -8.36 16.61 -7.74
CA PHE A 242 -8.55 15.38 -6.97
C PHE A 242 -8.55 14.14 -7.86
N VAL A 243 -9.29 14.16 -8.97
CA VAL A 243 -9.35 13.03 -9.91
C VAL A 243 -7.96 12.73 -10.46
N ARG A 244 -7.24 13.75 -10.92
CA ARG A 244 -5.93 13.59 -11.53
C ARG A 244 -4.88 13.15 -10.51
N GLY A 245 -4.75 13.86 -9.39
CA GLY A 245 -3.64 13.69 -8.44
C GLY A 245 -3.86 12.60 -7.39
N CYS A 246 -5.12 12.24 -7.09
CA CYS A 246 -5.45 11.25 -6.07
C CYS A 246 -6.19 10.03 -6.61
N LEU A 247 -7.34 10.22 -7.25
CA LEU A 247 -8.19 9.08 -7.62
C LEU A 247 -7.50 8.20 -8.67
N VAL A 248 -7.06 8.78 -9.79
CA VAL A 248 -6.47 8.02 -10.91
C VAL A 248 -5.27 7.18 -10.51
N PRO A 249 -4.26 7.70 -9.76
CA PRO A 249 -3.16 6.87 -9.26
C PRO A 249 -3.64 5.67 -8.43
N LYS A 250 -4.66 5.87 -7.57
CA LYS A 250 -5.26 4.78 -6.78
C LYS A 250 -6.03 3.79 -7.64
N LEU A 251 -6.70 4.21 -8.71
CA LEU A 251 -7.41 3.30 -9.63
C LEU A 251 -6.45 2.50 -10.50
N PHE A 252 -5.38 3.15 -10.99
CA PHE A 252 -4.41 2.56 -11.90
C PHE A 252 -3.59 1.45 -11.23
N LEU A 253 -3.22 1.64 -9.96
CA LEU A 253 -2.38 0.71 -9.22
C LEU A 253 -3.24 -0.21 -8.34
N PRO A 254 -3.32 -1.52 -8.61
CA PRO A 254 -4.02 -2.43 -7.72
C PRO A 254 -3.24 -2.64 -6.42
N ILE A 255 -3.95 -2.73 -5.29
CA ILE A 255 -3.38 -3.18 -4.02
C ILE A 255 -3.20 -4.69 -4.10
N VAL A 256 -1.98 -5.12 -4.40
CA VAL A 256 -1.63 -6.55 -4.46
C VAL A 256 -0.54 -6.82 -3.43
N PRO A 257 -0.79 -7.71 -2.45
CA PRO A 257 0.27 -8.20 -1.57
C PRO A 257 1.45 -8.78 -2.36
N LEU A 258 2.64 -8.74 -1.77
CA LEU A 258 3.77 -9.45 -2.34
C LEU A 258 3.51 -10.96 -2.36
N LEU A 259 3.88 -11.61 -3.46
CA LEU A 259 3.77 -13.05 -3.64
C LEU A 259 4.79 -13.75 -2.74
N PRO A 260 4.44 -14.89 -2.10
CA PRO A 260 5.39 -15.67 -1.34
C PRO A 260 6.65 -16.06 -2.11
N SER A 261 6.54 -16.25 -3.44
CA SER A 261 7.66 -16.56 -4.33
C SER A 261 8.69 -15.44 -4.49
N GLN A 262 8.38 -14.23 -4.01
CA GLN A 262 9.32 -13.10 -3.98
C GLN A 262 10.25 -13.15 -2.76
N PHE A 263 10.04 -14.09 -1.84
CA PHE A 263 10.79 -14.18 -0.59
C PHE A 263 11.46 -15.53 -0.41
N ASP A 264 12.70 -15.48 0.03
CA ASP A 264 13.33 -16.62 0.69
C ASP A 264 12.87 -16.62 2.16
N LEU A 265 12.30 -17.75 2.61
CA LEU A 265 11.72 -17.87 3.96
C LEU A 265 12.73 -18.50 4.93
N GLY A 266 12.94 -17.85 6.08
CA GLY A 266 13.83 -18.30 7.14
C GLY A 266 13.19 -18.27 8.52
N ARG A 267 13.98 -18.67 9.52
CA ARG A 267 13.66 -18.56 10.94
C ARG A 267 14.83 -17.93 11.68
N TYR A 268 14.55 -17.21 12.76
CA TYR A 268 15.56 -16.63 13.63
C TYR A 268 15.06 -16.56 15.08
N ASP A 269 15.98 -16.45 16.05
CA ASP A 269 15.63 -16.17 17.45
C ASP A 269 15.65 -14.65 17.70
N PRO A 270 14.50 -13.99 17.91
CA PRO A 270 14.47 -12.55 18.17
C PRO A 270 15.18 -12.17 19.48
N ARG A 271 15.30 -13.09 20.44
CA ARG A 271 15.90 -12.83 21.77
C ARG A 271 17.42 -12.63 21.71
N THR A 272 18.06 -13.17 20.68
CA THR A 272 19.51 -13.04 20.46
C THR A 272 19.86 -11.86 19.56
N THR A 273 18.86 -11.18 18.99
CA THR A 273 19.06 -10.14 17.99
C THR A 273 18.85 -8.74 18.59
N ASP A 274 19.88 -7.90 18.52
CA ASP A 274 19.85 -6.54 19.10
C ASP A 274 18.76 -5.65 18.47
N SER A 275 18.59 -5.73 17.15
CA SER A 275 17.56 -4.97 16.41
C SER A 275 16.14 -5.29 16.86
N ALA A 276 15.87 -6.55 17.25
CA ALA A 276 14.57 -6.95 17.76
C ALA A 276 14.28 -6.34 19.14
N ARG A 277 15.27 -6.27 20.05
CA ARG A 277 15.13 -5.57 21.34
C ARG A 277 14.92 -4.07 21.15
N LYS A 278 15.73 -3.44 20.31
CA LYS A 278 15.58 -2.02 19.94
C LYS A 278 14.19 -1.71 19.37
N LEU A 279 13.61 -2.63 18.60
CA LEU A 279 12.25 -2.48 18.11
C LEU A 279 11.20 -2.54 19.23
N ILE A 280 11.39 -3.39 20.24
CA ILE A 280 10.53 -3.43 21.43
C ILE A 280 10.64 -2.09 22.20
N ASP A 281 11.85 -1.60 22.43
CA ASP A 281 12.07 -0.32 23.13
C ASP A 281 11.40 0.85 22.38
N LEU A 282 11.49 0.84 21.04
CA LEU A 282 10.79 1.79 20.19
C LEU A 282 9.26 1.65 20.29
N SER A 283 8.73 0.42 20.27
CA SER A 283 7.29 0.14 20.44
C SER A 283 6.75 0.73 21.73
N GLU A 284 7.39 0.45 22.86
CA GLU A 284 6.96 0.94 24.17
C GLU A 284 7.04 2.48 24.27
N SER A 285 8.07 3.06 23.66
CA SER A 285 8.26 4.52 23.62
C SER A 285 7.19 5.22 22.80
N LEU A 286 6.81 4.64 21.64
CA LEU A 286 5.79 5.19 20.74
C LEU A 286 4.37 4.95 21.22
N GLY A 287 4.11 3.86 21.95
CA GLY A 287 2.79 3.50 22.46
C GLY A 287 2.15 4.58 23.35
N ARG A 288 2.97 5.45 23.95
CA ARG A 288 2.51 6.55 24.81
C ARG A 288 2.15 7.84 24.05
N LEU A 289 2.45 7.92 22.76
CA LEU A 289 2.31 9.16 21.98
C LEU A 289 0.95 9.30 21.29
N GLY A 290 0.11 8.26 21.28
CA GLY A 290 -1.20 8.31 20.61
C GLY A 290 -1.12 8.38 19.08
N LEU A 291 0.05 8.10 18.49
CA LEU A 291 0.29 8.10 17.03
C LEU A 291 0.15 6.70 16.40
N LEU A 292 -0.27 5.71 17.17
CA LEU A 292 -0.47 4.32 16.75
C LEU A 292 -1.93 3.95 17.00
N PRO A 293 -2.81 4.01 15.98
CA PRO A 293 -4.21 3.61 16.16
C PRO A 293 -4.30 2.12 16.47
N GLY A 294 -5.32 1.73 17.23
CA GLY A 294 -5.56 0.35 17.60
C GLY A 294 -5.77 -0.62 16.43
N VAL A 295 -5.68 -1.92 16.71
CA VAL A 295 -5.88 -2.99 15.72
C VAL A 295 -7.37 -3.30 15.57
N GLU A 296 -7.88 -3.25 14.35
CA GLU A 296 -9.22 -3.76 14.03
C GLU A 296 -9.15 -5.09 13.25
N ALA A 297 -9.81 -6.10 13.79
CA ALA A 297 -10.01 -7.37 13.10
C ALA A 297 -11.11 -7.22 12.05
N VAL A 298 -10.73 -7.13 10.77
CA VAL A 298 -11.66 -7.01 9.62
C VAL A 298 -12.70 -8.14 9.60
N SER A 299 -12.33 -9.33 10.07
CA SER A 299 -13.25 -10.47 10.16
C SER A 299 -14.44 -10.22 11.12
N GLY A 300 -14.27 -9.38 12.14
CA GLY A 300 -15.34 -8.99 13.06
C GLY A 300 -16.35 -8.02 12.44
N LEU A 301 -15.95 -7.25 11.43
CA LEU A 301 -16.78 -6.25 10.76
C LEU A 301 -17.75 -6.85 9.73
N LEU A 302 -17.47 -8.06 9.25
CA LEU A 302 -18.24 -8.73 8.21
C LEU A 302 -19.20 -9.77 8.81
N GLY A 303 -20.50 -9.48 8.79
CA GLY A 303 -21.53 -10.39 9.32
C GLY A 303 -21.69 -11.72 8.56
N ARG A 304 -21.43 -11.75 7.24
CA ARG A 304 -21.56 -12.95 6.38
C ARG A 304 -20.28 -13.76 6.32
N ARG A 305 -20.38 -15.10 6.44
CA ARG A 305 -19.23 -16.01 6.40
C ARG A 305 -18.56 -16.01 5.02
N SER A 306 -19.36 -16.07 3.96
CA SER A 306 -18.85 -16.01 2.59
C SER A 306 -18.01 -14.75 2.34
N ARG A 307 -18.49 -13.58 2.76
CA ARG A 307 -17.74 -12.31 2.64
C ARG A 307 -16.48 -12.31 3.51
N ARG A 308 -16.51 -12.87 4.72
CA ARG A 308 -15.31 -13.06 5.56
C ARG A 308 -14.25 -13.91 4.86
N ASP A 309 -14.66 -15.05 4.28
CA ASP A 309 -13.73 -15.95 3.60
C ASP A 309 -13.20 -15.32 2.29
N MET A 310 -14.02 -14.54 1.56
CA MET A 310 -13.54 -13.72 0.43
C MET A 310 -12.55 -12.64 0.85
N ALA A 311 -12.84 -11.89 1.92
CA ALA A 311 -11.93 -10.87 2.45
C ALA A 311 -10.59 -11.49 2.86
N ARG A 312 -10.62 -12.64 3.54
CA ARG A 312 -9.42 -13.43 3.85
C ARG A 312 -8.65 -13.79 2.58
N ALA A 313 -9.33 -14.24 1.53
CA ALA A 313 -8.68 -14.58 0.25
C ALA A 313 -8.07 -13.36 -0.46
N ILE A 314 -8.73 -12.19 -0.42
CA ILE A 314 -8.19 -10.91 -0.93
C ILE A 314 -6.93 -10.51 -0.15
N MET A 315 -6.98 -10.65 1.18
CA MET A 315 -5.89 -10.26 2.08
C MET A 315 -4.81 -11.36 2.24
N LEU A 316 -4.83 -12.41 1.41
CA LEU A 316 -3.92 -13.57 1.47
C LEU A 316 -3.78 -14.19 2.87
N GLY A 317 -4.90 -14.36 3.57
CA GLY A 317 -4.92 -15.00 4.88
C GLY A 317 -4.79 -14.04 6.06
N ARG A 318 -4.44 -12.76 5.82
CA ARG A 318 -4.28 -11.79 6.91
C ARG A 318 -5.57 -11.61 7.71
N THR A 319 -5.43 -11.56 9.03
CA THR A 319 -6.55 -11.58 9.98
C THR A 319 -7.03 -10.20 10.45
N GLY A 320 -6.23 -9.16 10.23
CA GLY A 320 -6.54 -7.78 10.59
C GLY A 320 -5.91 -6.76 9.63
N VAL A 321 -6.31 -5.50 9.78
CA VAL A 321 -5.65 -4.35 9.15
C VAL A 321 -5.02 -3.57 10.29
N SER A 322 -3.73 -3.31 10.18
CA SER A 322 -3.01 -2.46 11.12
C SER A 322 -2.42 -1.30 10.36
N PHE A 323 -2.68 -0.09 10.83
CA PHE A 323 -2.18 1.14 10.23
C PHE A 323 -0.78 1.44 10.73
N GLY A 324 0.05 2.04 9.88
CA GLY A 324 1.44 2.30 10.19
C GLY A 324 2.32 1.05 10.27
N PHE A 325 3.60 1.27 10.54
CA PHE A 325 4.58 0.26 10.93
C PHE A 325 5.66 0.87 11.80
N ILE A 326 6.28 0.03 12.63
CA ILE A 326 7.50 0.37 13.35
C ILE A 326 8.57 -0.63 12.92
N ALA A 327 9.76 -0.12 12.65
CA ALA A 327 10.87 -0.91 12.19
C ALA A 327 12.20 -0.36 12.73
N PHE A 328 13.19 -1.22 12.81
CA PHE A 328 14.57 -0.87 13.08
C PHE A 328 15.46 -1.46 11.98
N ILE A 329 16.10 -0.59 11.21
CA ILE A 329 17.04 -0.94 10.16
C ILE A 329 18.39 -1.21 10.82
N GLU A 330 18.94 -2.40 10.61
CA GLU A 330 20.28 -2.76 11.09
C GLU A 330 21.37 -1.99 10.33
N PRO A 331 22.56 -1.79 10.95
CA PRO A 331 23.72 -1.29 10.23
C PRO A 331 23.97 -2.11 8.94
N PRO A 332 24.25 -1.45 7.80
CA PRO A 332 24.46 -2.12 6.53
C PRO A 332 25.69 -3.03 6.57
N ARG A 333 25.60 -4.17 5.88
CA ARG A 333 26.68 -5.17 5.84
C ARG A 333 27.32 -5.17 4.46
N TYR A 334 28.54 -4.68 4.39
CA TYR A 334 29.31 -4.65 3.16
C TYR A 334 30.15 -5.91 3.01
N VAL A 335 30.19 -6.46 1.79
CA VAL A 335 31.10 -7.54 1.42
C VAL A 335 32.10 -6.93 0.43
N GLY A 336 33.26 -6.51 0.94
CA GLY A 336 34.22 -5.71 0.17
C GLY A 336 34.05 -4.20 0.39
N PRO A 337 34.62 -3.36 -0.49
CA PRO A 337 34.62 -1.91 -0.30
C PRO A 337 33.21 -1.31 -0.48
N ALA A 338 32.83 -0.40 0.42
CA ALA A 338 31.54 0.30 0.34
C ALA A 338 31.45 1.26 -0.87
N GLU A 339 32.59 1.78 -1.32
CA GLU A 339 32.73 2.64 -2.49
C GLU A 339 33.91 2.19 -3.35
N ILE A 340 33.78 2.34 -4.66
CA ILE A 340 34.85 2.05 -5.64
C ILE A 340 35.13 3.26 -6.55
N SER A 341 36.30 3.26 -7.17
CA SER A 341 36.69 4.32 -8.10
C SER A 341 35.96 4.21 -9.44
N ALA A 342 35.97 5.31 -10.21
CA ALA A 342 35.42 5.32 -11.56
C ALA A 342 36.14 4.35 -12.53
N GLU A 343 37.43 4.09 -12.28
CA GLU A 343 38.21 3.10 -13.04
C GLU A 343 37.72 1.70 -12.73
N GLN A 344 37.64 1.33 -11.45
CA GLN A 344 37.13 0.04 -11.01
C GLN A 344 35.71 -0.21 -11.52
N TRP A 345 34.84 0.81 -11.51
CA TRP A 345 33.49 0.72 -12.07
C TRP A 345 33.46 0.34 -13.54
N ARG A 346 34.34 0.94 -14.36
CA ARG A 346 34.39 0.68 -15.82
C ARG A 346 34.79 -0.77 -16.11
N ASP A 347 35.61 -1.35 -15.24
CA ASP A 347 36.09 -2.72 -15.35
C ASP A 347 35.08 -3.76 -14.82
N LEU A 348 34.05 -3.34 -14.08
CA LEU A 348 33.01 -4.25 -13.61
C LEU A 348 32.15 -4.77 -14.77
N PRO A 349 31.84 -6.08 -14.82
CA PRO A 349 30.90 -6.62 -15.79
C PRO A 349 29.49 -6.02 -15.62
N PRO A 350 28.72 -5.92 -16.73
CA PRO A 350 27.35 -5.47 -16.68
C PRO A 350 26.46 -6.49 -15.95
N SER A 351 25.43 -6.00 -15.25
CA SER A 351 24.37 -6.88 -14.75
C SER A 351 23.41 -7.24 -15.89
N PRO A 352 22.91 -8.49 -15.95
CA PRO A 352 21.92 -8.88 -16.96
C PRO A 352 20.55 -8.22 -16.77
N ALA A 353 20.24 -7.71 -15.57
CA ALA A 353 18.88 -7.21 -15.24
C ALA A 353 18.79 -5.69 -15.08
N TYR A 354 19.92 -5.00 -15.04
CA TYR A 354 19.97 -3.55 -14.83
C TYR A 354 20.72 -2.86 -15.98
N SER A 355 20.47 -1.57 -16.15
CA SER A 355 21.26 -0.77 -17.07
C SER A 355 22.74 -0.79 -16.66
N PRO A 356 23.68 -1.09 -17.57
CA PRO A 356 25.11 -1.12 -17.27
C PRO A 356 25.70 0.26 -16.93
N ASP A 357 24.95 1.33 -17.22
CA ASP A 357 25.30 2.70 -16.86
C ASP A 357 24.86 3.07 -15.43
N GLU A 358 24.00 2.26 -14.81
CA GLU A 358 23.42 2.53 -13.49
C GLU A 358 23.86 1.54 -12.43
N VAL A 359 23.86 0.24 -12.75
CA VAL A 359 24.20 -0.83 -11.81
C VAL A 359 25.11 -1.85 -12.48
N ARG A 360 26.21 -2.20 -11.80
CA ARG A 360 27.17 -3.21 -12.23
C ARG A 360 27.46 -4.19 -11.11
N ARG A 361 28.08 -5.31 -11.47
CA ARG A 361 28.34 -6.43 -10.57
C ARG A 361 29.84 -6.71 -10.49
N ASP A 362 30.35 -6.99 -9.30
CA ASP A 362 31.72 -7.48 -9.14
C ASP A 362 31.84 -9.00 -9.30
N ALA A 363 33.08 -9.50 -9.26
CA ALA A 363 33.34 -10.94 -9.39
C ALA A 363 32.75 -11.78 -8.24
N GLN A 364 32.48 -11.17 -7.08
CA GLN A 364 31.85 -11.77 -5.92
C GLN A 364 30.31 -11.71 -5.98
N GLY A 365 29.75 -11.14 -7.05
CA GLY A 365 28.31 -11.01 -7.25
C GLY A 365 27.67 -9.84 -6.52
N ARG A 366 28.45 -8.90 -5.97
CA ARG A 366 27.95 -7.70 -5.30
C ARG A 366 27.60 -6.64 -6.32
N LEU A 367 26.45 -6.00 -6.10
CA LEU A 367 26.00 -4.89 -6.93
C LEU A 367 26.64 -3.59 -6.46
N TYR A 368 27.03 -2.76 -7.42
CA TYR A 368 27.41 -1.37 -7.21
C TYR A 368 26.45 -0.49 -8.02
N ALA A 369 26.05 0.64 -7.45
CA ALA A 369 25.19 1.63 -8.07
C ALA A 369 25.98 2.92 -8.33
N LYS A 370 25.85 3.46 -9.54
CA LYS A 370 26.33 4.78 -9.90
C LYS A 370 25.27 5.81 -9.53
N ILE A 371 25.59 6.70 -8.60
CA ILE A 371 24.65 7.71 -8.08
C ILE A 371 25.25 9.12 -8.09
N GLN A 372 24.39 10.12 -7.94
CA GLN A 372 24.83 11.50 -7.64
C GLN A 372 24.72 11.75 -6.12
N SER A 373 25.81 12.17 -5.48
CA SER A 373 25.84 12.54 -4.07
C SER A 373 26.57 13.88 -3.93
N ASN A 374 25.93 14.91 -3.36
CA ASN A 374 26.51 16.25 -3.20
C ASN A 374 27.11 16.84 -4.49
N GLY A 375 26.46 16.62 -5.63
CA GLY A 375 26.93 17.10 -6.94
C GLY A 375 28.09 16.33 -7.56
N VAL A 376 28.58 15.26 -6.92
CA VAL A 376 29.61 14.37 -7.47
C VAL A 376 29.05 12.98 -7.78
N THR A 377 29.58 12.36 -8.82
CA THR A 377 29.26 10.97 -9.15
C THR A 377 30.05 10.03 -8.26
N VAL A 378 29.35 9.14 -7.56
CA VAL A 378 29.97 8.11 -6.70
C VAL A 378 29.44 6.72 -7.06
N PHE A 379 30.24 5.70 -6.77
CA PHE A 379 29.92 4.30 -7.08
C PHE A 379 29.87 3.51 -5.78
N ARG A 380 28.67 3.29 -5.26
CA ARG A 380 28.44 2.68 -3.94
C ARG A 380 27.97 1.24 -4.07
N GLN A 381 28.48 0.37 -3.21
CA GLN A 381 27.96 -0.98 -3.08
C GLN A 381 26.50 -0.93 -2.61
N VAL A 382 25.66 -1.81 -3.15
CA VAL A 382 24.36 -2.17 -2.59
C VAL A 382 24.60 -3.28 -1.55
N PRO A 383 24.60 -2.97 -0.24
CA PRO A 383 25.00 -3.91 0.78
C PRO A 383 23.87 -4.88 1.12
N ASP A 384 24.19 -5.87 1.95
CA ASP A 384 23.15 -6.67 2.60
C ASP A 384 22.50 -5.83 3.71
N LEU A 385 21.17 -5.83 3.74
CA LEU A 385 20.36 -5.10 4.71
C LEU A 385 19.45 -6.04 5.48
N TRP A 386 19.19 -5.69 6.72
CA TRP A 386 18.23 -6.37 7.57
C TRP A 386 17.40 -5.35 8.33
N ILE A 387 16.10 -5.61 8.44
CA ILE A 387 15.12 -4.72 9.06
C ILE A 387 14.29 -5.56 10.02
N ALA A 388 14.42 -5.31 11.32
CA ALA A 388 13.46 -5.83 12.30
C ALA A 388 12.18 -5.01 12.18
N SER A 389 11.02 -5.64 12.07
CA SER A 389 9.77 -4.96 11.76
C SER A 389 8.58 -5.57 12.50
N SER A 390 7.61 -4.73 12.86
CA SER A 390 6.30 -5.18 13.32
C SER A 390 5.59 -5.96 12.22
N ARG A 391 5.07 -7.16 12.51
CA ARG A 391 4.20 -7.88 11.57
C ARG A 391 2.89 -7.12 11.31
N SER A 392 2.22 -7.43 10.20
CA SER A 392 0.88 -6.89 9.94
C SER A 392 -0.14 -7.39 10.99
N GLY A 393 -1.05 -6.51 11.43
CA GLY A 393 -2.14 -6.89 12.34
C GLY A 393 -1.76 -7.06 13.81
N CYS A 394 -0.56 -6.66 14.24
CA CYS A 394 -0.18 -6.65 15.67
C CYS A 394 -0.47 -5.30 16.35
N ASP A 395 -0.55 -5.33 17.68
CA ASP A 395 -0.58 -4.11 18.50
C ASP A 395 0.83 -3.51 18.55
N LYS A 396 1.04 -2.43 17.80
CA LYS A 396 2.35 -1.78 17.66
C LYS A 396 2.77 -1.00 18.90
N ALA A 397 1.85 -0.71 19.81
CA ALA A 397 2.16 -0.09 21.09
C ALA A 397 2.70 -1.11 22.11
N HIS A 398 2.42 -2.40 21.90
CA HIS A 398 2.76 -3.49 22.81
C HIS A 398 3.25 -4.72 22.03
N LEU A 399 4.33 -4.56 21.26
CA LEU A 399 4.88 -5.68 20.50
C LEU A 399 5.35 -6.81 21.43
N ARG A 400 5.04 -8.04 21.04
CA ARG A 400 5.64 -9.23 21.67
C ARG A 400 6.82 -9.74 20.85
N LEU A 401 7.96 -9.90 21.50
CA LEU A 401 9.21 -10.31 20.87
C LEU A 401 9.11 -11.67 20.15
N ASP A 402 8.41 -12.64 20.74
CA ASP A 402 8.26 -14.02 20.24
C ASP A 402 7.27 -14.19 19.09
N ARG A 403 6.46 -13.16 18.82
CA ARG A 403 5.29 -13.28 17.92
C ARG A 403 5.13 -12.13 16.94
N ASP A 404 5.47 -10.92 17.34
CA ASP A 404 5.12 -9.71 16.60
C ASP A 404 6.32 -9.09 15.87
N VAL A 405 7.54 -9.58 16.12
CA VAL A 405 8.78 -9.10 15.49
C VAL A 405 9.27 -10.07 14.41
N ILE A 406 9.18 -9.62 13.16
CA ILE A 406 9.73 -10.34 12.00
C ILE A 406 10.99 -9.64 11.50
N ARG A 407 11.80 -10.35 10.72
CA ARG A 407 12.98 -9.76 10.07
C ARG A 407 12.83 -9.80 8.56
N ILE A 408 13.14 -8.67 7.91
CA ILE A 408 13.12 -8.51 6.46
C ILE A 408 14.57 -8.32 6.00
N GLY A 409 15.05 -9.21 5.15
CA GLY A 409 16.39 -9.18 4.59
C GLY A 409 16.40 -8.71 3.14
N TYR A 410 17.50 -8.08 2.73
CA TYR A 410 17.84 -7.81 1.35
C TYR A 410 19.30 -8.19 1.09
N ASN A 411 19.56 -9.07 0.12
CA ASN A 411 20.91 -9.47 -0.31
C ASN A 411 20.99 -9.59 -1.85
N GLY A 412 20.21 -8.78 -2.56
CA GLY A 412 19.90 -8.95 -3.99
C GLY A 412 18.56 -9.67 -4.23
N HIS A 413 18.06 -10.40 -3.23
CA HIS A 413 16.69 -10.91 -3.14
C HIS A 413 16.07 -10.49 -1.80
N LEU A 414 14.74 -10.55 -1.70
CA LEU A 414 14.06 -10.32 -0.43
C LEU A 414 14.01 -11.61 0.39
N CYS A 415 14.25 -11.49 1.69
CA CYS A 415 14.12 -12.58 2.64
C CYS A 415 13.15 -12.19 3.76
N ILE A 416 12.40 -13.16 4.29
CA ILE A 416 11.59 -12.97 5.51
C ILE A 416 11.97 -14.05 6.51
N GLU A 417 12.42 -13.63 7.69
CA GLU A 417 12.65 -14.51 8.83
C GLU A 417 11.53 -14.34 9.87
N ARG A 418 10.97 -15.48 10.30
CA ARG A 418 9.96 -15.56 11.35
C ARG A 418 10.61 -16.01 12.67
N PRO A 419 10.03 -15.65 13.84
CA PRO A 419 10.49 -16.19 15.13
C PRO A 419 10.51 -17.73 15.11
N GLU A 420 11.52 -18.36 15.69
CA GLU A 420 11.60 -19.83 15.76
C GLU A 420 10.42 -20.45 16.51
N GLN A 421 9.92 -19.76 17.53
CA GLN A 421 8.83 -20.21 18.42
C GLN A 421 7.43 -20.07 17.79
N ALA A 422 7.36 -19.54 16.57
CA ALA A 422 6.16 -19.42 15.76
C ALA A 422 5.42 -20.74 15.55
N SER A 423 4.11 -20.77 15.82
CA SER A 423 3.25 -21.88 15.41
C SER A 423 3.10 -21.88 13.87
N ALA A 424 2.77 -23.04 13.29
CA ALA A 424 2.50 -23.14 11.86
C ALA A 424 1.22 -22.39 11.43
N ASP A 425 0.32 -22.12 12.38
CA ASP A 425 -0.99 -21.49 12.15
C ASP A 425 -0.96 -19.96 12.36
N ASP A 426 0.14 -19.41 12.86
CA ASP A 426 0.28 -17.99 13.18
C ASP A 426 0.51 -17.14 11.90
N ASP A 427 -0.17 -15.99 11.83
CA ASP A 427 -0.07 -15.03 10.73
C ASP A 427 1.16 -14.10 10.90
N PHE A 428 2.26 -14.42 10.24
CA PHE A 428 3.50 -13.62 10.22
C PHE A 428 3.69 -12.80 8.94
N ASN A 429 2.61 -12.47 8.25
CA ASN A 429 2.74 -11.66 7.04
C ASN A 429 3.34 -10.28 7.39
N PRO A 430 4.35 -9.81 6.62
CA PRO A 430 4.91 -8.49 6.83
C PRO A 430 3.88 -7.40 6.53
N SER A 431 4.20 -6.18 6.97
CA SER A 431 3.47 -4.98 6.54
C SER A 431 3.36 -4.94 5.01
N TYR A 432 2.25 -4.37 4.52
CA TYR A 432 2.10 -4.11 3.09
C TYR A 432 3.20 -3.18 2.57
N ASP A 433 3.73 -2.31 3.43
CA ASP A 433 4.78 -1.31 3.10
C ASP A 433 6.20 -1.86 3.16
N ILE A 434 6.40 -3.17 3.11
CA ILE A 434 7.73 -3.78 3.02
C ILE A 434 8.59 -3.21 1.87
N ARG A 435 7.98 -2.87 0.73
CA ARG A 435 8.70 -2.19 -0.36
C ARG A 435 9.18 -0.80 0.02
N VAL A 436 8.38 -0.05 0.78
CA VAL A 436 8.73 1.28 1.29
C VAL A 436 9.85 1.16 2.33
N MET A 437 9.79 0.19 3.23
CA MET A 437 10.86 -0.09 4.21
C MET A 437 12.19 -0.37 3.49
N VAL A 438 12.18 -1.30 2.53
CA VAL A 438 13.38 -1.69 1.77
C VAL A 438 13.88 -0.54 0.91
N ALA A 439 12.99 0.19 0.24
CA ALA A 439 13.34 1.36 -0.55
C ALA A 439 14.01 2.44 0.30
N THR A 440 13.45 2.72 1.49
CA THR A 440 14.00 3.72 2.41
C THR A 440 15.37 3.30 2.93
N ALA A 441 15.53 2.03 3.31
CA ALA A 441 16.82 1.50 3.76
C ALA A 441 17.89 1.54 2.65
N LEU A 442 17.55 1.07 1.44
CA LEU A 442 18.44 1.08 0.28
C LEU A 442 18.81 2.50 -0.15
N ALA A 443 17.84 3.41 -0.21
CA ALA A 443 18.13 4.79 -0.55
C ALA A 443 18.98 5.46 0.53
N THR A 444 18.73 5.19 1.81
CA THR A 444 19.54 5.79 2.87
C THR A 444 20.98 5.31 2.80
N VAL A 445 21.23 4.02 2.64
CA VAL A 445 22.61 3.52 2.54
C VAL A 445 23.34 4.05 1.30
N LEU A 446 22.60 4.30 0.22
CA LEU A 446 23.17 4.88 -0.99
C LEU A 446 23.39 6.38 -0.90
N TYR A 447 22.50 7.18 -0.30
CA TYR A 447 22.59 8.65 -0.38
C TYR A 447 22.96 9.34 0.94
N ALA A 448 22.60 8.77 2.09
CA ALA A 448 22.88 9.31 3.43
C ALA A 448 23.32 8.22 4.41
N PRO A 449 24.42 7.49 4.11
CA PRO A 449 24.85 6.33 4.90
C PRO A 449 25.15 6.66 6.37
N HIS A 450 25.45 7.93 6.69
CA HIS A 450 25.67 8.39 8.07
C HIS A 450 24.45 8.16 8.97
N LEU A 451 23.23 8.20 8.42
CA LEU A 451 22.00 7.93 9.17
C LEU A 451 21.83 6.46 9.56
N LEU A 452 22.51 5.53 8.87
CA LEU A 452 22.44 4.08 9.18
C LEU A 452 23.70 3.54 9.84
N ALA A 453 24.68 4.37 10.18
CA ALA A 453 25.97 3.91 10.71
C ALA A 453 25.82 3.03 11.97
N ALA A 454 24.85 3.35 12.84
CA ALA A 454 24.52 2.58 14.04
C ALA A 454 23.20 1.79 13.93
N GLY A 455 22.64 1.71 12.71
CA GLY A 455 21.24 1.36 12.48
C GLY A 455 20.30 2.54 12.76
N ALA A 456 19.05 2.44 12.34
CA ALA A 456 18.09 3.54 12.47
C ALA A 456 16.67 3.05 12.74
N PRO A 457 15.90 3.72 13.61
CA PRO A 457 14.46 3.56 13.63
C PRO A 457 13.80 4.09 12.36
N LEU A 458 12.78 3.39 11.90
CA LEU A 458 11.87 3.82 10.86
C LEU A 458 10.44 3.69 11.37
N PHE A 459 9.71 4.80 11.36
CA PHE A 459 8.34 4.88 11.87
C PHE A 459 7.41 5.39 10.80
N HIS A 460 6.35 4.63 10.52
CA HIS A 460 5.26 5.06 9.65
C HIS A 460 3.99 5.25 10.46
N PHE A 461 3.37 6.42 10.31
CA PHE A 461 2.10 6.77 10.94
C PHE A 461 1.15 7.44 9.95
N HIS A 462 -0.14 7.30 10.22
CA HIS A 462 -1.22 7.81 9.38
C HIS A 462 -1.57 9.24 9.79
N GLY A 463 -0.58 10.12 9.68
CA GLY A 463 -0.69 11.54 9.91
C GLY A 463 0.42 12.27 9.18
N TYR A 464 0.45 13.58 9.33
CA TYR A 464 1.46 14.44 8.70
C TYR A 464 2.04 15.39 9.75
N PRO A 465 3.36 15.62 9.76
CA PRO A 465 3.93 16.71 10.53
C PRO A 465 3.51 18.07 9.97
N HIS A 466 3.26 19.03 10.85
CA HIS A 466 3.18 20.43 10.44
C HIS A 466 4.55 20.91 9.93
N ARG A 467 4.59 21.80 8.93
CA ARG A 467 5.85 22.33 8.40
C ARG A 467 6.78 22.92 9.47
N ASP A 468 6.22 23.65 10.43
CA ASP A 468 6.99 24.28 11.52
C ASP A 468 7.48 23.30 12.59
N TRP A 469 7.17 22.00 12.46
CA TRP A 469 7.77 20.98 13.30
C TRP A 469 9.25 20.80 12.98
N PHE A 470 9.66 20.91 11.71
CA PHE A 470 11.02 20.59 11.26
C PHE A 470 12.06 21.63 11.69
N ALA A 471 13.17 21.17 12.28
CA ALA A 471 14.36 21.98 12.52
C ALA A 471 15.24 22.12 11.25
N ALA A 472 16.29 22.95 11.31
CA ALA A 472 17.13 23.26 10.15
C ALA A 472 17.87 22.05 9.54
N ASP A 473 18.15 21.04 10.37
CA ASP A 473 18.81 19.77 10.02
C ASP A 473 17.81 18.61 9.81
N GLU A 474 16.52 18.93 9.75
CA GLU A 474 15.43 18.00 9.50
C GLU A 474 14.70 18.41 8.24
N ALA A 475 14.20 17.44 7.48
CA ALA A 475 13.60 17.77 6.19
C ALA A 475 12.56 16.75 5.76
N PHE A 476 11.69 17.20 4.85
CA PHE A 476 10.68 16.36 4.22
C PHE A 476 10.69 16.45 2.71
N ALA A 477 10.23 15.40 2.05
CA ALA A 477 10.01 15.35 0.61
C ALA A 477 8.82 14.45 0.27
N GLY A 478 8.22 14.68 -0.91
CA GLY A 478 7.15 13.83 -1.45
C GLY A 478 5.71 14.36 -1.31
N ALA A 479 5.50 15.53 -0.71
CA ALA A 479 4.16 16.11 -0.53
C ALA A 479 3.39 16.37 -1.84
N ASP A 480 4.14 16.54 -2.95
CA ASP A 480 3.61 16.79 -4.29
C ASP A 480 3.56 15.51 -5.16
N ASN A 481 3.91 14.35 -4.60
CA ASN A 481 3.81 13.09 -5.33
C ASN A 481 2.33 12.71 -5.57
N PRO A 482 2.03 11.92 -6.62
CA PRO A 482 0.72 11.32 -6.78
C PRO A 482 0.34 10.46 -5.57
N ALA A 483 -0.93 10.49 -5.16
CA ALA A 483 -1.39 9.67 -4.04
C ALA A 483 -1.59 8.22 -4.46
N VAL A 484 -0.58 7.37 -4.23
CA VAL A 484 -0.63 5.95 -4.58
C VAL A 484 -1.16 5.10 -3.42
N PRO A 485 -1.65 3.88 -3.67
CA PRO A 485 -1.98 2.93 -2.60
C PRO A 485 -0.74 2.44 -1.85
N CYS A 486 -0.93 2.06 -0.58
CA CYS A 486 0.10 1.48 0.28
C CYS A 486 0.71 0.21 -0.34
N GLY A 487 1.99 -0.06 -0.07
CA GLY A 487 2.69 -1.26 -0.52
C GLY A 487 2.94 -1.40 -2.03
N THR A 488 2.58 -0.38 -2.83
CA THR A 488 2.87 -0.37 -4.26
C THR A 488 4.37 -0.22 -4.54
N MET A 489 4.80 -0.62 -5.75
CA MET A 489 6.19 -0.41 -6.16
C MET A 489 6.47 1.08 -6.30
N GLU A 490 5.48 1.83 -6.80
CA GLU A 490 5.51 3.27 -6.96
C GLU A 490 5.72 4.00 -5.63
N ALA A 491 5.00 3.62 -4.56
CA ALA A 491 5.22 4.17 -3.23
C ALA A 491 6.68 4.01 -2.78
N GLY A 492 7.26 2.81 -2.96
CA GLY A 492 8.67 2.57 -2.67
C GLY A 492 9.62 3.41 -3.51
N VAL A 493 9.39 3.52 -4.82
CA VAL A 493 10.22 4.39 -5.70
C VAL A 493 10.13 5.85 -5.26
N PHE A 494 8.94 6.36 -4.95
CA PHE A 494 8.79 7.75 -4.46
C PHE A 494 9.56 8.01 -3.16
N ASN A 495 9.53 7.09 -2.20
CA ASN A 495 10.32 7.21 -0.96
C ASN A 495 11.83 7.14 -1.24
N PHE A 496 12.26 6.25 -2.14
CA PHE A 496 13.65 6.17 -2.58
C PHE A 496 14.13 7.50 -3.17
N GLN A 497 13.33 8.06 -4.07
CA GLN A 497 13.59 9.34 -4.72
C GLN A 497 13.62 10.51 -3.74
N ALA A 498 12.69 10.51 -2.78
CA ALA A 498 12.62 11.50 -1.72
C ALA A 498 13.90 11.49 -0.89
N MET A 499 14.44 10.32 -0.52
CA MET A 499 15.69 10.24 0.23
C MET A 499 16.89 10.79 -0.55
N ALA A 500 16.99 10.47 -1.84
CA ALA A 500 18.02 11.05 -2.70
C ALA A 500 17.93 12.59 -2.77
N GLN A 501 16.72 13.14 -2.85
CA GLN A 501 16.49 14.60 -2.84
C GLN A 501 16.88 15.24 -1.51
N LEU A 502 16.51 14.63 -0.39
CA LEU A 502 16.84 15.12 0.95
C LEU A 502 18.35 15.11 1.18
N ALA A 503 19.00 14.00 0.85
CA ALA A 503 20.45 13.86 0.92
C ALA A 503 21.18 14.88 0.02
N ALA A 504 20.69 15.13 -1.19
CA ALA A 504 21.31 16.12 -2.08
C ALA A 504 21.22 17.56 -1.55
N ARG A 505 20.17 17.89 -0.79
CA ARG A 505 19.96 19.24 -0.21
C ARG A 505 20.67 19.46 1.11
N HIS A 506 20.69 18.45 1.98
CA HIS A 506 21.17 18.58 3.37
C HIS A 506 22.49 17.85 3.61
N GLY A 507 22.87 16.91 2.75
CA GLY A 507 24.09 16.12 2.87
C GLY A 507 24.22 15.45 4.24
N PRO A 508 25.42 15.44 4.85
CA PRO A 508 25.66 14.82 6.15
C PRO A 508 25.01 15.56 7.33
N ALA A 509 24.47 16.76 7.13
CA ALA A 509 23.77 17.50 8.19
C ALA A 509 22.37 16.95 8.47
N LEU A 510 21.78 16.17 7.55
CA LEU A 510 20.45 15.60 7.72
C LEU A 510 20.39 14.67 8.94
N LYS A 511 19.54 14.98 9.92
CA LYS A 511 19.32 14.18 11.14
C LYS A 511 18.00 13.40 11.15
N LEU A 512 16.97 13.96 10.52
CA LEU A 512 15.66 13.34 10.38
C LEU A 512 15.13 13.56 8.97
N ALA A 513 14.72 12.46 8.34
CA ALA A 513 14.11 12.45 7.02
C ALA A 513 12.63 12.04 7.14
N CYS A 514 11.76 12.89 6.60
CA CYS A 514 10.32 12.63 6.49
C CYS A 514 9.92 12.41 5.03
N PHE A 515 9.38 11.23 4.74
CA PHE A 515 8.87 10.88 3.43
C PHE A 515 7.35 10.95 3.45
N VAL A 516 6.80 11.97 2.79
CA VAL A 516 5.36 12.21 2.74
C VAL A 516 4.75 11.34 1.65
N GLU A 517 3.71 10.59 2.01
CA GLU A 517 2.88 9.81 1.10
C GLU A 517 1.48 10.42 1.07
N PRO A 518 1.16 11.27 0.07
CA PRO A 518 -0.10 11.98 0.02
C PRO A 518 -1.31 11.04 0.08
N ASP A 519 -2.32 11.42 0.86
CA ASP A 519 -3.50 10.61 1.14
C ASP A 519 -3.14 9.17 1.61
N HIS A 520 -2.12 9.07 2.47
CA HIS A 520 -1.76 7.87 3.22
C HIS A 520 -1.16 8.18 4.59
N GLY A 521 -0.03 8.90 4.65
CA GLY A 521 0.69 9.19 5.88
C GLY A 521 2.14 9.63 5.65
N ALA A 522 2.99 9.46 6.66
CA ALA A 522 4.40 9.83 6.57
C ALA A 522 5.30 8.71 7.14
N ASN A 523 6.46 8.53 6.52
CA ASN A 523 7.54 7.69 7.01
C ASN A 523 8.65 8.58 7.59
N LEU A 524 9.08 8.30 8.82
CA LEU A 524 10.07 9.07 9.55
C LEU A 524 11.29 8.19 9.85
N LEU A 525 12.46 8.64 9.41
CA LEU A 525 13.75 8.01 9.66
C LEU A 525 14.66 8.98 10.41
N ALA A 526 15.31 8.52 11.46
CA ALA A 526 16.33 9.29 12.17
C ALA A 526 17.55 8.42 12.53
N GLY A 527 18.68 9.05 12.84
CA GLY A 527 19.91 8.32 13.18
C GLY A 527 19.88 7.56 14.52
N SER A 528 18.88 7.79 15.38
CA SER A 528 18.72 7.05 16.64
C SER A 528 17.27 7.02 17.14
N ILE A 529 16.95 6.04 17.99
CA ILE A 529 15.64 5.90 18.65
C ILE A 529 15.36 7.09 19.54
N GLU A 530 16.34 7.51 20.33
CA GLU A 530 16.23 8.59 21.30
C GLU A 530 15.88 9.90 20.59
N TYR A 531 16.55 10.20 19.47
CA TYR A 531 16.28 11.38 18.68
C TYR A 531 14.87 11.36 18.10
N LEU A 532 14.48 10.25 17.45
CA LEU A 532 13.14 10.12 16.85
C LEU A 532 12.05 10.30 17.90
N VAL A 533 12.15 9.58 19.03
CA VAL A 533 11.14 9.61 20.09
C VAL A 533 11.04 11.00 20.72
N ALA A 534 12.16 11.68 20.95
CA ALA A 534 12.15 13.03 21.51
C ALA A 534 11.43 14.03 20.59
N ARG A 535 11.75 14.00 19.28
CA ARG A 535 11.13 14.88 18.28
C ARG A 535 9.65 14.61 18.08
N LEU A 536 9.25 13.33 18.09
CA LEU A 536 7.84 12.94 18.02
C LEU A 536 7.07 13.43 19.25
N ARG A 537 7.62 13.25 20.46
CA ARG A 537 7.00 13.73 21.69
C ARG A 537 6.79 15.25 21.65
N GLU A 538 7.82 16.00 21.29
CA GLU A 538 7.75 17.45 21.18
C GLU A 538 6.68 17.90 20.18
N GLY A 539 6.59 17.25 19.02
CA GLY A 539 5.58 17.58 18.02
C GLY A 539 4.16 17.27 18.49
N VAL A 540 3.94 16.17 19.21
CA VAL A 540 2.63 15.84 19.81
C VAL A 540 2.25 16.84 20.88
N GLU A 541 3.15 17.16 21.82
CA GLU A 541 2.92 18.13 22.90
C GLU A 541 2.59 19.53 22.37
N ARG A 542 3.14 19.91 21.21
CA ARG A 542 2.87 21.19 20.54
C ARG A 542 1.69 21.16 19.57
N GLY A 543 1.02 20.01 19.39
CA GLY A 543 -0.05 19.84 18.40
C GLY A 543 0.42 19.92 16.93
N GLN A 544 1.72 19.83 16.69
CA GLN A 544 2.33 19.83 15.36
C GLN A 544 2.41 18.43 14.75
N LEU A 545 2.12 17.38 15.54
CA LEU A 545 1.95 16.01 15.10
C LEU A 545 0.63 15.46 15.65
N THR A 546 -0.25 15.05 14.74
CA THR A 546 -1.50 14.37 15.06
C THR A 546 -1.77 13.28 14.02
N LEU A 547 -2.66 12.35 14.35
CA LEU A 547 -3.23 11.44 13.35
C LEU A 547 -4.17 12.22 12.41
N GLY A 548 -4.38 11.69 11.20
CA GLY A 548 -5.24 12.27 10.18
C GLY A 548 -4.56 13.28 9.24
N GLY A 549 -5.33 13.79 8.28
CA GLY A 549 -4.85 14.60 7.15
C GLY A 549 -4.53 16.06 7.46
N GLY A 550 -4.79 16.53 8.69
CA GLY A 550 -4.88 17.95 9.01
C GLY A 550 -3.67 18.83 8.62
N HIS A 551 -2.45 18.27 8.65
CA HIS A 551 -1.22 19.03 8.38
C HIS A 551 -0.66 18.84 6.96
N LEU A 552 -1.27 18.01 6.11
CA LEU A 552 -0.75 17.75 4.75
C LEU A 552 -0.64 19.02 3.90
N THR A 553 -1.63 19.92 4.01
CA THR A 553 -1.65 21.20 3.28
C THR A 553 -0.48 22.09 3.65
N SER A 554 -0.02 22.08 4.91
CA SER A 554 1.14 22.87 5.35
C SER A 554 2.46 22.46 4.67
N LEU A 555 2.52 21.22 4.17
CA LEU A 555 3.70 20.65 3.53
C LEU A 555 3.76 20.91 2.03
N ARG A 556 2.64 21.27 1.41
CA ARG A 556 2.58 21.62 -0.02
C ARG A 556 3.05 23.06 -0.24
N PRO A 557 3.68 23.36 -1.39
CA PRO A 557 3.92 24.75 -1.78
C PRO A 557 2.59 25.49 -1.91
N ALA A 558 2.55 26.74 -1.44
CA ALA A 558 1.38 27.62 -1.51
C ALA A 558 1.05 28.03 -2.94
#